data_AF-A0A970XG43-F1
#
_entry.id   AF-A0A970XG43-F1
#
_cell.length_a   1.000
_cell.length_b   1.000
_cell.length_c   1.000
_cell.angle_alpha   90.00
_cell.angle_beta   90.00
_cell.angle_gamma   90.00
#
_symmetry.space_group_name_H-M   'P 1'
#
loop_
_entity.id
_entity.type
_entity.pdbx_description
1 polymer ?
#
loop_
_entity_poly.entity_id
_entity_poly.type
_entity_poly.pdbx_seq_one_letter_code
_entity_poly.pdbx_strand_id
1 'polypeptide(L)'
;MSAEDRRAIVILNTVSTVSVPIYSALCVIAAALLFYRNKLKKPLLLLADASDRISKNDLDFSVDYKSRDEMGRLCGSFEKMRTALEENNKSMWHAMEERRRLNAAFSHDLRTPLTVLRGYTDFLKNYL
;
A
#
# COMPACT_ATOMS: atom_id res chain seq x y z
N MET A 1 2.94 31.95 -65.74
CA MET A 1 3.37 31.37 -64.45
C MET A 1 3.71 29.91 -64.70
N SER A 2 4.98 29.53 -64.59
CA SER A 2 5.44 28.20 -64.99
C SER A 2 4.80 27.11 -64.11
N ALA A 3 4.50 25.95 -64.69
CA ALA A 3 4.00 24.79 -63.94
C ALA A 3 4.98 24.36 -62.82
N GLU A 4 6.27 24.68 -62.97
CA GLU A 4 7.31 24.44 -61.96
C GLU A 4 7.20 25.40 -60.77
N ASP A 5 6.93 26.69 -61.02
CA ASP A 5 6.73 27.69 -59.95
C ASP A 5 5.54 27.31 -59.06
N ARG A 6 4.46 26.81 -59.68
CA ARG A 6 3.26 26.37 -58.95
C ARG A 6 3.53 25.15 -58.07
N ARG A 7 4.39 24.21 -58.51
CA ARG A 7 4.79 23.04 -57.72
C ARG A 7 5.67 23.45 -56.53
N ALA A 8 6.63 24.35 -56.75
CA ALA A 8 7.50 24.85 -55.68
C ALA A 8 6.70 25.55 -54.56
N ILE A 9 5.73 26.39 -54.91
CA ILE A 9 4.88 27.09 -53.93
C ILE A 9 3.99 26.11 -53.14
N VAL A 10 3.45 25.08 -53.79
CA VAL A 10 2.62 24.06 -53.11
C VAL A 10 3.45 23.23 -52.13
N ILE A 11 4.69 22.87 -52.50
CA ILE A 11 5.60 22.14 -51.61
C ILE A 11 5.98 23.00 -50.39
N LEU A 12 6.28 24.29 -50.60
CA LEU A 12 6.61 25.20 -49.49
C LEU A 12 5.45 25.37 -48.50
N ASN A 13 4.23 25.50 -49.01
CA ASN A 13 3.03 25.67 -48.18
C ASN A 13 2.65 24.39 -47.42
N THR A 14 2.79 23.22 -48.06
CA THR A 14 2.52 21.93 -47.42
C THR A 14 3.53 21.63 -46.30
N VAL A 15 4.82 21.90 -46.52
CA VAL A 15 5.86 21.78 -45.48
C VAL A 15 5.56 22.71 -44.30
N SER A 16 5.20 23.97 -44.58
CA SER A 16 4.82 24.93 -43.54
C SER A 16 3.63 24.46 -42.71
N THR A 17 2.57 23.97 -43.38
CA THR A 17 1.33 23.52 -42.72
C THR A 17 1.53 22.28 -41.85
N VAL A 18 2.38 21.34 -42.27
CA VAL A 18 2.64 20.09 -41.53
C VAL A 18 3.63 20.29 -40.36
N SER A 19 4.47 21.32 -40.42
CA SER A 19 5.42 21.62 -39.34
C SER A 19 4.71 21.97 -38.02
N VAL A 20 3.61 22.72 -38.07
CA VAL A 20 2.85 23.18 -36.90
C VAL A 20 2.31 22.01 -36.04
N PRO A 21 1.58 21.01 -36.58
CA PRO A 21 1.12 19.88 -35.79
C PRO A 21 2.26 18.99 -35.29
N ILE A 22 3.39 18.90 -36.02
CA ILE A 22 4.56 18.14 -35.56
C ILE A 22 5.18 18.81 -34.33
N TYR A 23 5.42 20.12 -34.39
CA TYR A 23 5.95 20.87 -33.24
C TYR A 23 4.99 20.86 -32.05
N SER A 24 3.68 21.00 -32.29
CA SER A 24 2.69 20.95 -31.21
C SER A 24 2.63 19.56 -30.56
N ALA A 25 2.63 18.48 -31.35
CA ALA A 25 2.69 17.11 -30.84
C ALA A 25 3.97 16.86 -30.02
N LEU A 26 5.12 17.32 -30.52
CA LEU A 26 6.41 17.15 -29.85
C LEU A 26 6.44 17.92 -28.51
N CYS A 27 5.89 19.13 -28.47
CA CYS A 27 5.73 19.92 -27.25
C CYS A 27 4.81 19.23 -26.23
N VAL A 28 3.67 18.68 -26.65
CA VAL A 28 2.75 17.96 -25.77
C VAL A 28 3.41 16.71 -25.19
N ILE A 29 4.11 15.94 -26.01
CA ILE A 29 4.84 14.74 -25.57
C ILE A 29 5.94 15.14 -24.56
N ALA A 30 6.72 16.17 -24.86
CA ALA A 30 7.75 16.66 -23.95
C ALA A 30 7.16 17.12 -22.61
N ALA A 31 6.06 17.88 -22.63
CA ALA A 31 5.37 18.33 -21.42
C ALA A 31 4.82 17.15 -20.60
N ALA A 32 4.22 16.14 -21.24
CA ALA A 32 3.73 14.95 -20.57
C ALA A 32 4.86 14.14 -19.91
N LEU A 33 5.99 13.97 -20.59
CA LEU A 33 7.16 13.28 -20.03
C LEU A 33 7.76 14.04 -18.85
N LEU A 34 7.88 15.37 -18.95
CA LEU A 34 8.37 16.22 -17.87
C LEU A 34 7.42 16.15 -16.66
N PHE A 35 6.10 16.22 -16.90
CA PHE A 35 5.10 16.07 -15.85
C PHE A 35 5.21 14.71 -15.16
N TYR A 36 5.30 13.62 -15.93
CA TYR A 36 5.45 12.28 -15.37
C TYR A 36 6.71 12.16 -14.52
N ARG A 37 7.86 12.65 -15.02
CA ARG A 37 9.14 12.56 -14.29
C ARG A 37 9.16 13.41 -13.02
N ASN A 38 8.58 14.61 -13.02
CA ASN A 38 8.60 15.50 -11.86
C ASN A 38 7.51 15.20 -10.83
N LYS A 39 6.30 14.86 -11.26
CA LYS A 39 5.13 14.75 -10.37
C LYS A 39 4.76 13.31 -10.03
N LEU A 40 4.79 12.39 -10.98
CA LEU A 40 4.24 11.04 -10.79
C LEU A 40 5.27 10.00 -10.39
N LYS A 41 6.48 10.05 -10.98
CA LYS A 41 7.50 9.03 -10.75
C LYS A 41 7.87 8.87 -9.27
N LYS A 42 8.03 9.99 -8.54
CA LYS A 42 8.43 9.98 -7.13
C LYS A 42 7.36 9.38 -6.20
N PRO A 43 6.09 9.85 -6.18
CA PRO A 43 5.08 9.26 -5.31
C PRO A 43 4.73 7.81 -5.68
N LEU A 44 4.75 7.44 -6.97
CA LEU A 44 4.51 6.05 -7.38
C LEU A 44 5.58 5.11 -6.84
N LEU A 45 6.85 5.50 -6.89
CA LEU A 45 7.95 4.67 -6.39
C LEU A 45 7.91 4.57 -4.85
N LEU A 46 7.54 5.66 -4.17
CA LEU A 46 7.33 5.66 -2.73
C LEU A 46 6.20 4.70 -2.32
N LEU A 47 5.07 4.73 -3.02
CA LEU A 47 3.94 3.83 -2.76
C LEU A 47 4.28 2.38 -3.09
N ALA A 48 5.06 2.12 -4.14
CA ALA A 48 5.51 0.78 -4.49
C ALA A 48 6.41 0.19 -3.39
N ASP A 49 7.38 0.96 -2.89
CA ASP A 49 8.25 0.56 -1.78
C ASP A 49 7.45 0.33 -0.49
N ALA A 50 6.56 1.27 -0.15
CA ALA A 50 5.67 1.15 1.00
C ALA A 50 4.80 -0.11 0.93
N SER A 51 4.25 -0.41 -0.24
CA SER A 51 3.45 -1.62 -0.47
C SER A 51 4.28 -2.91 -0.32
N ASP A 52 5.52 -2.92 -0.80
CA ASP A 52 6.42 -4.07 -0.64
C ASP A 52 6.76 -4.32 0.84
N ARG A 53 7.03 -3.26 1.60
CA ARG A 53 7.27 -3.35 3.05
C ARG A 53 6.06 -3.87 3.83
N ILE A 54 4.87 -3.34 3.53
CA ILE A 54 3.61 -3.84 4.12
C ILE A 54 3.41 -5.33 3.81
N SER A 55 3.72 -5.76 2.57
CA SER A 55 3.59 -7.17 2.20
C SER A 55 4.53 -8.10 2.98
N LYS A 56 5.67 -7.58 3.44
CA LYS A 56 6.64 -8.26 4.31
C LYS A 56 6.31 -8.12 5.80
N ASN A 57 5.13 -7.58 6.13
CA ASN A 57 4.67 -7.30 7.49
C ASN A 57 5.59 -6.32 8.26
N ASP A 58 6.39 -5.53 7.54
CA ASP A 58 7.15 -4.43 8.09
C ASP A 58 6.29 -3.17 8.02
N LEU A 59 5.77 -2.73 9.16
CA LEU A 59 4.95 -1.54 9.29
C LEU A 59 5.70 -0.39 9.96
N ASP A 60 6.99 -0.56 10.28
CA ASP A 60 7.79 0.45 10.98
C ASP A 60 8.37 1.47 9.98
N PHE A 61 7.45 2.22 9.38
CA PHE A 61 7.77 3.31 8.46
C PHE A 61 6.62 4.29 8.33
N SER A 62 6.88 5.40 7.63
CA SER A 62 5.89 6.42 7.35
C SER A 62 5.96 6.84 5.88
N VAL A 63 4.80 6.95 5.23
CA VAL A 63 4.69 7.52 3.89
C VAL A 63 4.40 9.02 4.01
N ASP A 64 5.44 9.86 3.95
CA ASP A 64 5.28 11.32 3.89
C ASP A 64 5.53 11.85 2.47
N TYR A 65 4.46 12.30 1.83
CA TYR A 65 4.54 13.02 0.56
C TYR A 65 3.75 14.32 0.66
N LYS A 66 4.47 15.41 0.96
CA LYS A 66 3.90 16.77 1.08
C LYS A 66 3.57 17.34 -0.30
N SER A 67 2.39 16.98 -0.80
CA SER A 67 1.80 17.60 -1.98
C SER A 67 0.32 17.91 -1.72
N ARG A 68 -0.16 19.01 -2.31
CA ARG A 68 -1.58 19.43 -2.24
C ARG A 68 -2.42 18.87 -3.39
N ASP A 69 -1.83 18.02 -4.23
CA ASP A 69 -2.50 17.37 -5.34
C ASP A 69 -3.12 16.02 -4.95
N GLU A 70 -3.72 15.36 -5.93
CA GLU A 70 -4.35 14.06 -5.81
C GLU A 70 -3.35 12.99 -5.35
N MET A 71 -2.09 13.09 -5.75
CA MET A 71 -1.04 12.15 -5.33
C MET A 71 -0.68 12.34 -3.85
N GLY A 72 -0.63 13.59 -3.36
CA GLY A 72 -0.52 13.88 -1.93
C GLY A 72 -1.66 13.29 -1.12
N ARG A 73 -2.90 13.46 -1.60
CA ARG A 73 -4.07 12.84 -0.96
C ARG A 73 -4.02 11.31 -0.98
N LEU A 74 -3.59 10.71 -2.09
CA LEU A 74 -3.45 9.27 -2.22
C LEU A 74 -2.39 8.72 -1.25
N CYS A 75 -1.23 9.37 -1.17
CA CYS A 75 -0.18 9.01 -0.21
C CYS A 75 -0.69 9.11 1.23
N GLY A 76 -1.43 10.17 1.57
CA GLY A 76 -2.03 10.31 2.89
C GLY A 76 -3.07 9.23 3.22
N SER A 77 -3.88 8.81 2.25
CA SER A 77 -4.81 7.68 2.42
C SER A 77 -4.07 6.35 2.59
N PHE A 78 -2.96 6.17 1.88
CA PHE A 78 -2.12 4.97 2.00
C PHE A 78 -1.46 4.89 3.38
N GLU A 79 -0.96 6.02 3.90
CA GLU A 79 -0.42 6.08 5.27
C GLU A 79 -1.48 5.72 6.31
N LYS A 80 -2.71 6.24 6.18
CA LYS A 80 -3.82 5.84 7.07
C LYS A 80 -4.09 4.34 7.05
N MET A 81 -3.99 3.71 5.88
CA MET A 81 -4.15 2.25 5.74
C MET A 81 -3.04 1.51 6.48
N ARG A 82 -1.78 1.95 6.34
CA ARG A 82 -0.63 1.39 7.06
C ARG A 82 -0.81 1.52 8.58
N THR A 83 -1.17 2.71 9.07
CA THR A 83 -1.41 2.93 10.51
C THR A 83 -2.54 2.06 11.04
N ALA A 84 -3.65 1.96 10.33
CA ALA A 84 -4.77 1.11 10.74
C ALA A 84 -4.39 -0.38 10.81
N LEU A 85 -3.56 -0.84 9.88
CA LEU A 85 -3.04 -2.21 9.90
C LEU A 85 -2.11 -2.45 11.10
N GLU A 86 -1.27 -1.48 11.44
CA GLU A 86 -0.37 -1.54 12.60
C GLU A 86 -1.16 -1.61 13.91
N GLU A 87 -2.16 -0.74 14.07
CA GLU A 87 -3.05 -0.75 15.23
C GLU A 87 -3.85 -2.04 15.34
N ASN A 88 -4.36 -2.55 14.20
CA ASN A 88 -5.07 -3.82 14.17
C ASN A 88 -4.17 -4.97 14.63
N ASN A 89 -2.92 -5.04 14.15
CA ASN A 89 -1.99 -6.08 14.58
C ASN A 89 -1.68 -6.00 16.08
N LYS A 90 -1.46 -4.79 16.61
CA LYS A 90 -1.26 -4.58 18.06
C LYS A 90 -2.46 -5.03 18.88
N SER A 91 -3.67 -4.63 18.48
CA SER A 91 -4.90 -5.05 19.18
C SER A 91 -5.12 -6.56 19.13
N MET A 92 -4.84 -7.21 18.00
CA MET A 92 -4.89 -8.67 17.88
C MET A 92 -3.91 -9.36 18.82
N TRP A 93 -2.68 -8.85 18.91
CA TRP A 93 -1.66 -9.38 19.82
C TRP A 93 -2.12 -9.29 21.28
N HIS A 94 -2.66 -8.14 21.69
CA HIS A 94 -3.21 -7.98 23.05
C HIS A 94 -4.36 -8.94 23.34
N ALA A 95 -5.29 -9.12 22.41
CA ALA A 95 -6.40 -10.05 22.55
C ALA A 95 -5.93 -11.52 22.65
N MET A 96 -4.90 -11.90 21.89
CA MET A 96 -4.28 -13.23 21.98
C MET A 96 -3.63 -13.46 23.34
N GLU A 97 -2.92 -12.46 23.85
CA GLU A 97 -2.24 -12.54 25.15
C GLU A 97 -3.24 -12.64 26.31
N GLU A 98 -4.32 -11.86 26.27
CA GLU A 98 -5.40 -11.93 27.26
C GLU A 98 -6.07 -13.32 27.25
N ARG A 99 -6.38 -13.84 26.06
CA ARG A 99 -6.93 -15.20 25.92
C ARG A 99 -5.98 -16.27 26.46
N ARG A 100 -4.67 -16.11 26.25
CA ARG A 100 -3.65 -17.02 26.79
C ARG A 100 -3.63 -17.00 28.32
N ARG A 101 -3.72 -15.82 28.92
CA ARG A 101 -3.77 -15.65 30.39
C ARG A 101 -5.04 -16.25 30.98
N LEU A 102 -6.19 -16.01 30.37
CA LEU A 102 -7.46 -16.60 30.80
C LEU A 102 -7.42 -18.14 30.72
N ASN A 103 -6.92 -18.71 29.63
CA ASN A 103 -6.77 -20.16 29.50
C ASN A 103 -5.83 -20.76 30.56
N ALA A 104 -4.74 -20.07 30.89
CA ALA A 104 -3.81 -20.50 31.94
C ALA A 104 -4.47 -20.45 33.32
N ALA A 105 -5.21 -19.39 33.63
CA ALA A 105 -5.96 -19.26 34.87
C ALA A 105 -7.01 -20.37 35.01
N PHE A 106 -7.83 -20.61 33.97
CA PHE A 106 -8.80 -21.72 33.98
C PHE A 106 -8.14 -23.08 34.16
N SER A 107 -7.00 -23.33 33.49
CA SER A 107 -6.29 -24.61 33.62
C SER A 107 -5.75 -24.83 35.04
N HIS A 108 -5.34 -23.75 35.72
CA HIS A 108 -4.93 -23.80 37.12
C HIS A 108 -6.14 -24.10 38.03
N ASP A 109 -7.24 -23.40 37.83
CA ASP A 109 -8.41 -23.50 38.70
C ASP A 109 -9.20 -24.80 38.50
N LEU A 110 -9.13 -25.41 37.31
CA LEU A 110 -9.70 -26.73 37.04
C LEU A 110 -8.86 -27.88 37.65
N ARG A 111 -7.56 -27.69 37.87
CA ARG A 111 -6.67 -28.73 38.42
C ARG A 111 -7.06 -29.11 39.85
N THR A 112 -7.45 -28.13 40.66
CA THR A 112 -7.81 -28.32 42.06
C THR A 112 -9.02 -29.25 42.23
N PRO A 113 -10.20 -29.01 41.63
CA PRO A 113 -11.34 -29.90 41.75
C PRO A 113 -11.11 -31.26 41.08
N LEU A 114 -10.38 -31.34 39.96
CA LEU A 114 -10.03 -32.61 39.33
C LEU A 114 -9.15 -33.50 40.22
N THR A 115 -8.21 -32.89 40.94
CA THR A 115 -7.35 -33.61 41.89
C THR A 115 -8.17 -34.17 43.06
N VAL A 116 -9.12 -33.38 43.57
CA VAL A 116 -10.05 -33.82 44.61
C VAL A 116 -10.94 -34.97 44.14
N LEU A 117 -11.54 -34.86 42.95
CA LEU A 117 -12.34 -35.93 42.34
C LEU A 117 -11.53 -37.22 42.13
N ARG A 118 -10.28 -37.10 41.65
CA ARG A 118 -9.39 -38.25 41.48
C ARG A 118 -9.04 -38.91 42.81
N GLY A 119 -8.82 -38.11 43.86
CA GLY A 119 -8.63 -38.62 45.22
C GLY A 119 -9.83 -39.44 45.71
N TYR A 120 -11.06 -38.98 45.45
CA TYR A 120 -12.27 -39.76 45.77
C TYR A 120 -12.35 -41.07 44.98
N THR A 121 -12.05 -41.05 43.68
CA THR A 121 -12.07 -42.29 42.87
C THR A 121 -11.00 -43.28 43.29
N ASP A 122 -9.80 -42.83 43.66
CA ASP A 122 -8.71 -43.70 44.13
C ASP A 122 -9.04 -44.31 45.51
N PHE A 123 -9.69 -43.55 46.39
CA PHE A 123 -10.16 -44.05 47.68
C PHE A 123 -11.21 -45.15 47.51
N LEU A 124 -12.19 -44.92 46.64
CA LEU A 124 -13.23 -45.90 46.31
C LEU A 124 -12.65 -47.17 45.67
N LYS A 125 -11.57 -47.06 44.89
CA LYS A 125 -10.97 -48.20 44.18
C LYS A 125 -10.05 -49.06 45.06
N ASN A 126 -9.53 -48.50 46.16
CA ASN A 126 -8.63 -49.21 47.07
C ASN A 126 -9.33 -49.79 48.31
N TYR A 127 -10.50 -49.26 48.68
CA TYR A 127 -11.27 -49.70 49.86
C TYR A 127 -12.53 -50.51 49.52
N LEU A 128 -12.80 -50.73 48.25
CA LEU A 128 -13.90 -51.53 47.70
C LEU A 128 -13.30 -52.55 46.72
#